data_AF-A0A259CIF4-F1
#
_entry.id   AF-A0A259CIF4-F1
#
_cell.length_a   1.000
_cell.length_b   1.000
_cell.length_c   1.000
_cell.angle_alpha   90.00
_cell.angle_beta   90.00
_cell.angle_gamma   90.00
#
_symmetry.space_group_name_H-M   'P 1'
#
loop_
_entity.id
_entity.type
_entity.pdbx_description
1 polymer ?
#
loop_
_entity_poly.entity_id
_entity_poly.type
_entity_poly.pdbx_seq_one_letter_code
_entity_poly.pdbx_strand_id
1 'polypeptide(L)'
;YRRFRLPFAAFLTGCLALGVVYSLTASAATLYALTGAGSGYDALFDLGKSPAFAGATLFFGIVAFVIGMWFDTRDPHRLGRHSATAFWCHLLAAPALVNTVAITLLNGAGIGLLALALLLITLLALVIDRRSFLTAAIAYIAILIAWVMGDGEGTDWIYILLVLGGFITAIGTWWVQLRAWVMGMLPDFPGKSSLPPYTSTE
;
A
#
# COMPACT_ATOMS: atom_id res chain seq x y z
N TYR A 1 -4.61 22.99 -27.04
CA TYR A 1 -4.21 22.72 -25.64
C TYR A 1 -5.44 22.67 -24.72
N ARG A 2 -6.17 21.55 -24.63
CA ARG A 2 -7.34 21.49 -23.71
C ARG A 2 -7.34 20.18 -22.92
N ARG A 3 -6.98 20.32 -21.64
CA ARG A 3 -7.01 19.32 -20.55
C ARG A 3 -6.10 18.10 -20.74
N PHE A 4 -4.79 18.30 -20.56
CA PHE A 4 -3.95 17.22 -20.03
C PHE A 4 -4.40 16.94 -18.60
N ARG A 5 -5.19 15.87 -18.40
CA ARG A 5 -5.48 15.37 -17.07
C ARG A 5 -4.22 14.66 -16.58
N LEU A 6 -3.43 15.37 -15.79
CA LEU A 6 -2.22 14.82 -15.20
C LEU A 6 -2.62 13.68 -14.25
N PRO A 7 -2.01 12.50 -14.35
CA PRO A 7 -2.31 11.37 -13.45
C PRO A 7 -2.10 11.74 -11.97
N PHE A 8 -1.21 12.70 -11.70
CA PHE A 8 -0.99 13.28 -10.37
C PHE A 8 -2.24 13.93 -9.75
N ALA A 9 -3.20 14.40 -10.56
CA ALA A 9 -4.45 14.96 -10.02
C ALA A 9 -5.27 13.90 -9.26
N ALA A 10 -5.18 12.62 -9.64
CA ALA A 10 -5.82 11.54 -8.90
C ALA A 10 -5.18 11.32 -7.52
N PHE A 11 -3.86 11.49 -7.42
CA PHE A 11 -3.17 11.47 -6.15
C PHE A 11 -3.65 12.63 -5.25
N LEU A 12 -3.62 13.86 -5.76
CA LEU A 12 -4.04 15.04 -5.01
C LEU A 12 -5.49 14.94 -4.54
N THR A 13 -6.40 14.54 -5.42
CA THR A 13 -7.81 14.34 -5.06
C THR A 13 -7.99 13.23 -4.03
N GLY A 14 -7.23 12.14 -4.13
CA GLY A 14 -7.21 11.09 -3.12
C GLY A 14 -6.67 11.57 -1.77
N CYS A 15 -5.58 12.34 -1.73
CA CYS A 15 -5.07 12.96 -0.51
C CYS A 15 -6.10 13.91 0.13
N LEU A 16 -6.77 14.73 -0.67
CA LEU A 16 -7.82 15.62 -0.19
C LEU A 16 -9.03 14.85 0.34
N ALA A 17 -9.47 13.83 -0.38
CA ALA A 17 -10.56 12.95 0.07
C ALA A 17 -10.20 12.27 1.39
N LEU A 18 -8.97 11.77 1.54
CA LEU A 18 -8.48 11.21 2.79
C LEU A 18 -8.46 12.26 3.92
N GLY A 19 -8.01 13.48 3.63
CA GLY A 19 -8.02 14.59 4.59
C GLY A 19 -9.44 14.96 5.06
N VAL A 20 -10.42 14.92 4.15
CA VAL A 20 -11.84 15.11 4.49
C VAL A 20 -12.37 13.94 5.33
N VAL A 21 -12.02 12.70 4.98
CA VAL A 21 -12.39 11.54 5.80
C VAL A 21 -11.84 11.71 7.21
N TYR A 22 -10.56 12.05 7.35
CA TYR A 22 -9.93 12.26 8.64
C TYR A 22 -10.54 13.43 9.41
N SER A 23 -10.92 14.53 8.76
CA SER A 23 -11.56 15.65 9.46
C SER A 23 -12.96 15.30 9.98
N LEU A 24 -13.67 14.39 9.31
CA LEU A 24 -15.00 13.93 9.73
C LEU A 24 -14.95 12.85 10.82
N THR A 25 -13.90 12.02 10.84
CA THR A 25 -13.81 10.87 11.76
C THR A 25 -12.83 11.09 12.91
N ALA A 26 -12.11 12.20 12.93
CA ALA A 26 -11.16 12.49 13.99
C ALA A 26 -11.86 12.75 15.33
N SER A 27 -11.27 12.18 16.38
CA SER A 27 -11.57 12.45 17.78
C SER A 27 -10.39 13.14 18.47
N ALA A 28 -10.58 13.62 19.70
CA ALA A 28 -9.51 14.21 20.49
C ALA A 28 -8.30 13.25 20.66
N ALA A 29 -8.57 11.96 20.82
CA ALA A 29 -7.53 10.93 20.95
C ALA A 29 -6.71 10.75 19.66
N THR A 30 -7.37 10.74 18.50
CA THR A 30 -6.67 10.61 17.21
C THR A 30 -5.91 11.88 16.84
N LEU A 31 -6.43 13.06 17.20
CA LEU A 31 -5.71 14.33 17.01
C LEU A 31 -4.42 14.34 17.85
N TYR A 32 -4.51 13.90 19.11
CA TYR A 32 -3.35 13.80 19.99
C TYR A 32 -2.36 12.73 19.55
N ALA A 33 -2.83 11.64 18.93
CA ALA A 33 -1.94 10.65 18.32
C ALA A 33 -1.21 11.21 17.09
N LEU A 34 -1.86 12.11 16.32
CA LEU A 34 -1.26 12.73 15.13
C LEU A 34 -0.11 13.69 15.45
N THR A 35 -0.08 14.28 16.65
CA THR A 35 1.02 15.13 17.11
C THR A 35 2.24 14.34 17.59
N GLY A 36 2.16 12.99 17.60
CA GLY A 36 3.22 12.12 18.11
C GLY A 36 3.34 12.09 19.64
N ALA A 37 2.45 12.76 20.37
CA ALA A 37 2.56 12.94 21.83
C ALA A 37 1.72 11.94 22.67
N GLY A 38 1.06 10.95 22.07
CA GLY A 38 0.13 10.03 22.76
C GLY A 38 0.33 8.54 22.47
N SER A 39 -0.75 7.74 22.56
CA SER A 39 -0.79 6.28 22.34
C SER A 39 -0.34 5.79 20.94
N GLY A 40 0.28 6.66 20.15
CA GLY A 40 0.97 6.34 18.91
C GLY A 40 0.08 5.83 17.78
N TYR A 41 0.69 5.03 16.90
CA TYR A 41 0.10 4.43 15.71
C TYR A 41 -1.14 3.57 15.99
N ASP A 42 -1.24 2.99 17.18
CA ASP A 42 -2.39 2.18 17.61
C ASP A 42 -3.70 2.98 17.59
N ALA A 43 -3.69 4.22 18.07
CA ALA A 43 -4.90 5.03 18.09
C ALA A 43 -5.36 5.46 16.69
N LEU A 44 -4.49 5.38 15.68
CA LEU A 44 -4.80 5.78 14.32
C LEU A 44 -5.34 4.62 13.47
N PHE A 45 -4.90 3.39 13.69
CA PHE A 45 -5.16 2.30 12.75
C PHE A 45 -5.72 1.02 13.39
N ASP A 46 -5.87 0.97 14.71
CA ASP A 46 -6.48 -0.16 15.39
C ASP A 46 -8.02 -0.05 15.38
N LEU A 47 -8.69 -0.97 14.70
CA LEU A 47 -10.15 -1.06 14.65
C LEU A 47 -10.78 -1.27 16.02
N GLY A 48 -10.06 -1.86 16.98
CA GLY A 48 -10.53 -2.05 18.35
C GLY A 48 -10.52 -0.78 19.18
N LYS A 49 -9.58 0.15 18.91
CA LYS A 49 -9.40 1.39 19.69
C LYS A 49 -10.07 2.60 19.04
N SER A 50 -10.03 2.73 17.72
CA SER A 50 -10.63 3.84 16.97
C SER A 50 -11.49 3.35 15.79
N PRO A 51 -12.63 2.68 16.05
CA PRO A 51 -13.43 2.04 15.00
C PRO A 51 -13.83 2.98 13.87
N ALA A 52 -14.19 4.22 14.20
CA ALA A 52 -14.59 5.22 13.21
C ALA A 52 -13.42 5.67 12.32
N PHE A 53 -12.25 5.97 12.92
CA PHE A 53 -11.11 6.50 12.18
C PHE A 53 -10.37 5.39 11.41
N ALA A 54 -10.05 4.28 12.07
CA ALA A 54 -9.45 3.11 11.43
C ALA A 54 -10.39 2.51 10.37
N GLY A 55 -11.69 2.39 10.68
CA GLY A 55 -12.69 1.89 9.74
C GLY A 55 -12.84 2.77 8.50
N ALA A 56 -12.84 4.10 8.67
CA ALA A 56 -12.91 5.01 7.53
C ALA A 56 -11.62 5.01 6.70
N THR A 57 -10.45 4.86 7.34
CA THR A 57 -9.17 4.68 6.65
C THR A 57 -9.16 3.40 5.82
N LEU A 58 -9.62 2.28 6.39
CA LEU A 58 -9.75 1.01 5.70
C LEU A 58 -10.71 1.13 4.52
N PHE A 59 -11.87 1.73 4.74
CA PHE A 59 -12.87 1.95 3.69
C PHE A 59 -12.30 2.79 2.54
N PHE A 60 -11.61 3.89 2.86
CA PHE A 60 -10.92 4.69 1.86
C PHE A 60 -9.89 3.86 1.08
N GLY A 61 -9.09 3.05 1.78
CA GLY A 61 -8.11 2.15 1.16
C GLY A 61 -8.75 1.16 0.19
N ILE A 62 -9.88 0.55 0.58
CA ILE A 62 -10.64 -0.36 -0.28
C ILE A 62 -11.16 0.37 -1.52
N VAL A 63 -11.76 1.55 -1.35
CA VAL A 63 -12.30 2.35 -2.46
C VAL A 63 -11.17 2.77 -3.41
N ALA A 64 -10.05 3.27 -2.89
CA ALA A 64 -8.89 3.65 -3.68
C ALA A 64 -8.31 2.45 -4.45
N PHE A 65 -8.24 1.27 -3.82
CA PHE A 65 -7.80 0.03 -4.45
C PHE A 65 -8.74 -0.39 -5.59
N VAL A 66 -10.06 -0.40 -5.36
CA VAL A 66 -11.05 -0.75 -6.37
C VAL A 66 -11.02 0.22 -7.56
N ILE A 67 -10.88 1.52 -7.29
CA ILE A 67 -10.70 2.54 -8.34
C ILE A 67 -9.40 2.28 -9.11
N GLY A 68 -8.31 1.95 -8.43
CA GLY A 68 -7.04 1.55 -9.06
C GLY A 68 -7.22 0.36 -9.99
N MET A 69 -7.87 -0.71 -9.52
CA MET A 69 -8.19 -1.90 -10.31
C MET A 69 -9.05 -1.59 -11.54
N TRP A 70 -10.02 -0.68 -11.40
CA TRP A 70 -10.88 -0.25 -12.49
C TRP A 70 -10.11 0.53 -13.57
N PHE A 71 -9.06 1.25 -13.20
CA PHE A 71 -8.16 1.87 -14.18
C PHE A 71 -7.17 0.87 -14.79
N ASP A 72 -6.71 -0.12 -14.02
CA ASP A 72 -5.81 -1.19 -14.49
C ASP A 72 -6.43 -2.03 -15.58
N THR A 73 -7.67 -2.46 -15.35
CA THR A 73 -8.43 -3.30 -16.30
C THR A 73 -8.77 -2.58 -17.60
N ARG A 74 -8.77 -1.25 -17.62
CA ARG A 74 -9.00 -0.45 -18.83
C ARG A 74 -7.77 -0.22 -19.69
N ASP A 75 -6.58 -0.49 -19.17
CA ASP A 75 -5.33 -0.30 -19.89
C ASP A 75 -4.41 -1.50 -19.67
N PRO A 76 -4.77 -2.69 -20.21
CA PRO A 76 -4.03 -3.93 -19.97
C PRO A 76 -2.58 -3.88 -20.45
N HIS A 77 -2.32 -3.12 -21.52
CA HIS A 77 -0.99 -2.94 -22.11
C HIS A 77 -0.16 -1.86 -21.41
N ARG A 78 -0.76 -1.10 -20.46
CA ARG A 78 -0.09 -0.10 -19.61
C ARG A 78 0.61 1.04 -20.35
N LEU A 79 0.12 1.40 -21.53
CA LEU A 79 0.72 2.43 -22.37
C LEU A 79 0.08 3.82 -22.15
N GLY A 80 -1.05 3.89 -21.44
CA GLY A 80 -1.87 5.07 -21.33
C GLY A 80 -1.87 5.76 -19.96
N ARG A 81 -2.64 6.85 -19.89
CA ARG A 81 -2.89 7.65 -18.68
C ARG A 81 -3.59 6.88 -17.55
N HIS A 82 -4.30 5.82 -17.89
CA HIS A 82 -5.07 5.03 -16.92
C HIS A 82 -4.13 4.23 -16.01
N SER A 83 -3.07 3.64 -16.57
CA SER A 83 -2.03 2.97 -15.77
C SER A 83 -1.36 3.93 -14.77
N ALA A 84 -1.04 5.16 -15.19
CA ALA A 84 -0.46 6.17 -14.31
C ALA A 84 -1.44 6.66 -13.23
N THR A 85 -2.74 6.75 -13.55
CA THR A 85 -3.78 7.11 -12.57
C THR A 85 -3.94 6.00 -11.53
N ALA A 86 -3.98 4.75 -11.97
CA ALA A 86 -4.07 3.59 -11.09
C ALA A 86 -2.88 3.47 -10.15
N PHE A 87 -1.67 3.75 -10.64
CA PHE A 87 -0.46 3.80 -9.82
C PHE A 87 -0.66 4.69 -8.58
N TRP A 88 -1.19 5.91 -8.75
CA TRP A 88 -1.45 6.83 -7.64
C TRP A 88 -2.57 6.37 -6.72
N CYS A 89 -3.63 5.76 -7.24
CA CYS A 89 -4.69 5.17 -6.43
C CYS A 89 -4.16 4.03 -5.54
N HIS A 90 -3.34 3.14 -6.11
CA HIS A 90 -2.70 2.04 -5.37
C HIS A 90 -1.66 2.54 -4.36
N LEU A 91 -0.91 3.60 -4.69
CA LEU A 91 0.04 4.24 -3.77
C LEU A 91 -0.66 4.75 -2.51
N LEU A 92 -1.90 5.27 -2.64
CA LEU A 92 -2.72 5.70 -1.51
C LEU A 92 -3.38 4.54 -0.78
N ALA A 93 -3.86 3.53 -1.52
CA ALA A 93 -4.54 2.39 -0.96
C ALA A 93 -3.62 1.52 -0.10
N ALA A 94 -2.39 1.30 -0.54
CA ALA A 94 -1.44 0.41 0.12
C ALA A 94 -1.23 0.74 1.61
N PRO A 95 -0.82 1.96 2.01
CA PRO A 95 -0.64 2.29 3.43
C PRO A 95 -1.96 2.26 4.21
N ALA A 96 -3.08 2.70 3.62
CA ALA A 96 -4.38 2.71 4.29
C ALA A 96 -4.87 1.29 4.64
N LEU A 97 -4.72 0.35 3.69
CA LEU A 97 -5.08 -1.06 3.89
C LEU A 97 -4.10 -1.76 4.83
N VAL A 98 -2.80 -1.67 4.53
CA VAL A 98 -1.77 -2.42 5.25
C VAL A 98 -1.67 -1.97 6.69
N ASN A 99 -1.67 -0.66 6.99
CA ASN A 99 -1.55 -0.19 8.37
C ASN A 99 -2.76 -0.61 9.22
N THR A 100 -3.97 -0.44 8.69
CA THR A 100 -5.19 -0.78 9.42
C THR A 100 -5.28 -2.28 9.70
N VAL A 101 -5.01 -3.11 8.69
CA VAL A 101 -5.00 -4.57 8.86
C VAL A 101 -3.86 -5.01 9.79
N ALA A 102 -2.66 -4.46 9.61
CA ALA A 102 -1.49 -4.90 10.35
C ALA A 102 -1.62 -4.60 11.84
N ILE A 103 -1.99 -3.36 12.20
CA ILE A 103 -2.10 -2.94 13.59
C ILE A 103 -3.27 -3.65 14.28
N THR A 104 -4.43 -3.75 13.60
CA THR A 104 -5.58 -4.46 14.16
C THR A 104 -5.26 -5.94 14.42
N LEU A 105 -4.61 -6.64 13.47
CA LEU A 105 -4.27 -8.05 13.65
C LEU A 105 -3.16 -8.24 14.68
N LEU A 106 -2.14 -7.37 14.71
CA LEU A 106 -1.07 -7.44 15.69
C LEU A 106 -1.63 -7.37 17.12
N ASN A 107 -2.53 -6.43 17.37
CA ASN A 107 -3.09 -6.19 18.71
C ASN A 107 -4.22 -7.15 19.09
N GLY A 108 -5.00 -7.65 18.12
CA GLY A 108 -6.16 -8.49 18.38
C GLY A 108 -5.95 -9.99 18.16
N ALA A 109 -5.23 -10.37 17.10
CA ALA A 109 -5.22 -11.73 16.56
C ALA A 109 -3.82 -12.39 16.58
N GLY A 110 -2.78 -11.61 16.83
CA GLY A 110 -1.40 -12.05 16.96
C GLY A 110 -0.63 -12.17 15.64
N ILE A 111 0.67 -12.45 15.79
CA ILE A 111 1.66 -12.40 14.71
C ILE A 111 1.36 -13.42 13.59
N GLY A 112 0.80 -14.60 13.92
CA GLY A 112 0.51 -15.64 12.93
C GLY A 112 -0.53 -15.20 11.89
N LEU A 113 -1.63 -14.60 12.33
CA LEU A 113 -2.67 -14.09 11.43
C LEU A 113 -2.22 -12.83 10.69
N LEU A 114 -1.42 -11.97 11.35
CA LEU A 114 -0.76 -10.85 10.69
C LEU A 114 0.12 -11.32 9.52
N ALA A 115 0.99 -12.31 9.76
CA ALA A 115 1.89 -12.83 8.74
C ALA A 115 1.11 -13.41 7.54
N LEU A 116 0.03 -14.15 7.82
CA LEU A 116 -0.86 -14.67 6.78
C LEU A 116 -1.52 -13.54 5.98
N ALA A 117 -2.04 -12.51 6.65
CA ALA A 117 -2.68 -11.38 5.98
C ALA A 117 -1.70 -10.60 5.08
N LEU A 118 -0.49 -10.32 5.57
CA LEU A 118 0.56 -9.66 4.77
C LEU A 118 1.02 -10.50 3.59
N LEU A 119 1.10 -11.82 3.76
CA LEU A 119 1.38 -12.75 2.67
C LEU A 119 0.29 -12.66 1.59
N LEU A 120 -0.99 -12.69 1.98
CA LEU A 120 -2.12 -12.55 1.04
C LEU A 120 -2.10 -11.21 0.31
N ILE A 121 -1.80 -10.10 0.99
CA ILE A 121 -1.68 -8.78 0.37
C ILE A 121 -0.51 -8.75 -0.63
N THR A 122 0.59 -9.39 -0.31
CA THR A 122 1.77 -9.46 -1.19
C THR A 122 1.47 -10.32 -2.43
N LEU A 123 0.82 -11.47 -2.26
CA LEU A 123 0.36 -12.30 -3.38
C LEU A 123 -0.62 -11.54 -4.27
N LEU A 124 -1.56 -10.81 -3.68
CA LEU A 124 -2.51 -9.95 -4.41
C LEU A 124 -1.78 -8.89 -5.24
N ALA A 125 -0.81 -8.18 -4.64
CA ALA A 125 -0.02 -7.16 -5.33
C ALA A 125 0.78 -7.74 -6.52
N LEU A 126 1.28 -8.97 -6.35
CA LEU A 126 2.02 -9.69 -7.38
C LEU A 126 1.12 -10.13 -8.55
N VAL A 127 -0.07 -10.67 -8.26
CA VAL A 127 -1.07 -11.08 -9.26
C VAL A 127 -1.48 -9.89 -10.15
N ILE A 128 -1.72 -8.74 -9.53
CA ILE A 128 -2.14 -7.51 -10.23
C ILE A 128 -0.97 -6.86 -10.98
N ASP A 129 0.27 -7.32 -10.77
CA ASP A 129 1.50 -6.75 -11.32
C ASP A 129 1.68 -5.27 -10.96
N ARG A 130 1.35 -4.87 -9.73
CA ARG A 130 1.39 -3.45 -9.35
C ARG A 130 2.55 -3.16 -8.40
N ARG A 131 3.70 -2.86 -9.03
CA ARG A 131 4.92 -2.34 -8.38
C ARG A 131 4.69 -1.08 -7.53
N SER A 132 3.56 -0.39 -7.69
CA SER A 132 3.16 0.75 -6.85
C SER A 132 3.12 0.41 -5.35
N PHE A 133 2.81 -0.84 -4.98
CA PHE A 133 2.89 -1.29 -3.57
C PHE A 133 4.32 -1.30 -3.05
N LEU A 134 5.29 -1.73 -3.87
CA LEU A 134 6.71 -1.66 -3.55
C LEU A 134 7.17 -0.19 -3.43
N THR A 135 6.71 0.67 -4.33
CA THR A 135 7.00 2.11 -4.25
C THR A 135 6.44 2.75 -2.98
N ALA A 136 5.22 2.38 -2.58
CA ALA A 136 4.64 2.82 -1.31
C ALA A 136 5.48 2.34 -0.11
N ALA A 137 5.93 1.08 -0.13
CA ALA A 137 6.83 0.56 0.91
C ALA A 137 8.16 1.32 0.97
N ILE A 138 8.76 1.65 -0.18
CA ILE A 138 10.00 2.46 -0.23
C ILE A 138 9.77 3.85 0.37
N ALA A 139 8.68 4.53 -0.02
CA ALA A 139 8.34 5.85 0.52
C ALA A 139 8.11 5.78 2.04
N TYR A 140 7.39 4.75 2.51
CA TYR A 140 7.15 4.52 3.93
C TYR A 140 8.45 4.30 4.70
N ILE A 141 9.35 3.48 4.17
CA ILE A 141 10.65 3.19 4.78
C ILE A 141 11.50 4.46 4.84
N ALA A 142 11.51 5.29 3.80
CA ALA A 142 12.21 6.57 3.83
C ALA A 142 11.70 7.50 4.95
N ILE A 143 10.37 7.54 5.17
CA ILE A 143 9.76 8.31 6.28
C ILE A 143 10.18 7.73 7.63
N LEU A 144 10.14 6.41 7.80
CA LEU A 144 10.57 5.76 9.03
C LEU A 144 12.04 6.03 9.35
N ILE A 145 12.90 5.99 8.33
CA ILE A 145 14.33 6.29 8.47
C ILE A 145 14.51 7.73 8.93
N ALA A 146 13.85 8.69 8.29
CA ALA A 146 13.91 10.10 8.68
C ALA A 146 13.41 10.34 10.11
N TRP A 147 12.41 9.57 10.56
CA TRP A 147 11.87 9.64 11.91
C TRP A 147 12.81 9.03 12.96
N VAL A 148 13.39 7.86 12.68
CA VAL A 148 14.27 7.12 13.61
C VAL A 148 15.68 7.72 13.70
N MET A 149 16.19 8.35 12.62
CA MET A 149 17.54 8.93 12.58
C MET A 149 17.76 10.11 13.55
N GLY A 150 16.71 10.63 14.20
CA GLY A 150 16.83 11.72 15.17
C GLY A 150 17.56 11.36 16.47
N ASP A 151 17.45 10.11 16.92
CA ASP A 151 17.80 9.74 18.32
C ASP A 151 18.78 8.56 18.46
N GLY A 152 19.21 7.91 17.36
CA GLY A 152 20.01 6.69 17.40
C GLY A 152 21.51 6.90 17.30
N GLU A 153 22.23 6.83 18.43
CA GLU A 153 23.69 6.60 18.44
C GLU A 153 23.99 5.11 18.27
N GLY A 154 24.42 4.65 17.08
CA GLY A 154 24.93 3.28 16.96
C GLY A 154 25.07 2.72 15.56
N THR A 155 25.88 1.66 15.43
CA THR A 155 26.19 1.00 14.15
C THR A 155 25.08 0.11 13.55
N ASP A 156 23.94 -0.03 14.25
CA ASP A 156 22.90 -1.01 13.93
C ASP A 156 21.93 -0.58 12.82
N TRP A 157 21.67 0.71 12.68
CA TRP A 157 20.86 1.28 11.58
C TRP A 157 21.37 0.96 10.17
N ILE A 158 22.68 0.99 9.90
CA ILE A 158 23.31 0.64 8.63
C ILE A 158 22.97 -0.81 8.28
N TYR A 159 23.06 -1.74 9.24
CA TYR A 159 22.69 -3.14 8.97
C TYR A 159 21.22 -3.27 8.62
N ILE A 160 20.32 -2.58 9.34
CA ILE A 160 18.88 -2.57 9.03
C ILE A 160 18.63 -1.99 7.62
N LEU A 161 19.25 -0.85 7.30
CA LEU A 161 19.14 -0.20 6.00
C LEU A 161 19.67 -1.07 4.85
N LEU A 162 20.80 -1.75 5.05
CA LEU A 162 21.39 -2.65 4.06
C LEU A 162 20.52 -3.88 3.84
N VAL A 163 20.05 -4.53 4.91
CA VAL A 163 19.17 -5.70 4.81
C VAL A 163 17.85 -5.32 4.13
N LEU A 164 17.24 -4.21 4.55
CA LEU A 164 15.97 -3.75 4.02
C LEU A 164 16.09 -3.27 2.57
N GLY A 165 17.11 -2.47 2.26
CA GLY A 165 17.39 -2.00 0.91
C GLY A 165 17.73 -3.16 -0.04
N GLY A 166 18.51 -4.13 0.43
CA GLY A 166 18.80 -5.37 -0.29
C GLY A 166 17.53 -6.18 -0.57
N PHE A 167 16.67 -6.34 0.42
CA PHE A 167 15.39 -7.04 0.29
C PHE A 167 14.46 -6.38 -0.73
N ILE A 168 14.31 -5.05 -0.68
CA ILE A 168 13.52 -4.29 -1.65
C ILE A 168 14.10 -4.42 -3.07
N THR A 169 15.42 -4.30 -3.19
CA THR A 169 16.12 -4.41 -4.48
C THR A 169 15.93 -5.80 -5.07
N ALA A 170 16.02 -6.85 -4.24
CA ALA A 170 15.76 -8.22 -4.64
C ALA A 170 14.32 -8.38 -5.17
N ILE A 171 13.31 -7.98 -4.39
CA ILE A 171 11.91 -8.09 -4.81
C ILE A 171 11.64 -7.30 -6.08
N GLY A 172 12.19 -6.08 -6.20
CA GLY A 172 12.02 -5.25 -7.39
C GLY A 172 12.67 -5.87 -8.64
N THR A 173 13.83 -6.49 -8.48
CA THR A 173 14.60 -7.14 -9.57
C THR A 173 13.90 -8.41 -10.05
N TRP A 174 13.49 -9.29 -9.13
CA TRP A 174 12.85 -10.56 -9.44
C TRP A 174 11.33 -10.49 -9.58
N TRP A 175 10.75 -9.29 -9.60
CA TRP A 175 9.31 -9.09 -9.61
C TRP A 175 8.60 -9.84 -10.75
N VAL A 176 9.14 -9.75 -11.98
CA VAL A 176 8.54 -10.37 -13.17
C VAL A 176 8.58 -11.89 -13.07
N GLN A 177 9.69 -12.45 -12.59
CA GLN A 177 9.88 -13.89 -12.42
C GLN A 177 8.98 -14.44 -11.31
N LEU A 178 8.94 -13.76 -10.15
CA LEU A 178 8.05 -14.11 -9.04
C LEU A 178 6.60 -14.12 -9.49
N ARG A 179 6.18 -13.09 -10.25
CA ARG A 179 4.84 -13.00 -10.79
C ARG A 179 4.53 -14.15 -11.76
N ALA A 180 5.41 -14.43 -12.71
CA ALA A 180 5.22 -15.51 -13.67
C ALA A 180 5.04 -16.85 -12.95
N TRP A 181 5.84 -17.10 -11.90
CA TRP A 181 5.74 -18.29 -11.06
C TRP A 181 4.39 -18.39 -10.33
N VAL A 182 3.95 -17.32 -9.65
CA VAL A 182 2.64 -17.31 -8.95
C VAL A 182 1.47 -17.45 -9.93
N MET A 183 1.50 -16.76 -11.07
CA MET A 183 0.46 -16.86 -12.09
C MET A 183 0.42 -18.22 -12.78
N GLY A 184 1.55 -18.93 -12.84
CA GLY A 184 1.64 -20.31 -13.33
C GLY A 184 1.05 -21.34 -12.37
N MET A 185 1.07 -21.06 -11.06
CA MET A 185 0.45 -21.92 -10.04
C MET A 185 -1.06 -21.69 -9.89
N LEU A 186 -1.56 -20.50 -10.25
CA LEU A 186 -2.98 -20.17 -10.10
C LEU A 186 -3.84 -20.88 -11.17
N PRO A 187 -4.92 -21.58 -10.79
CA PRO A 187 -5.88 -22.14 -11.73
C PRO A 187 -6.55 -21.03 -12.56
N ASP A 188 -7.21 -21.40 -13.66
CA ASP A 188 -7.93 -20.41 -14.48
C ASP A 188 -9.17 -19.91 -13.73
N PHE A 189 -9.23 -18.59 -13.51
CA PHE A 189 -10.34 -17.91 -12.83
C PHE A 189 -10.91 -16.79 -13.71
N PRO A 190 -12.21 -16.44 -13.54
CA PRO A 190 -12.83 -15.36 -14.29
C PRO A 190 -12.10 -14.04 -14.00
N GLY A 191 -11.52 -13.43 -15.03
CA GLY A 191 -10.73 -12.19 -14.94
C GLY A 191 -9.22 -12.36 -15.14
N LYS A 192 -8.69 -13.59 -15.17
CA LYS A 192 -7.27 -13.86 -15.42
C LYS A 192 -6.78 -13.30 -16.75
N SER A 193 -7.62 -13.33 -17.79
CA SER A 193 -7.33 -12.77 -19.13
C SER A 193 -7.34 -11.24 -19.18
N SER A 194 -7.91 -10.57 -18.17
CA SER A 194 -7.93 -9.10 -18.07
C SER A 194 -6.69 -8.55 -17.35
N LEU A 195 -5.87 -9.42 -16.76
CA LEU A 195 -4.62 -9.06 -16.12
C LEU A 195 -3.51 -8.90 -17.17
N PRO A 196 -2.43 -8.15 -16.86
CA PRO A 196 -1.30 -8.00 -17.78
C PRO A 196 -0.73 -9.36 -18.21
N PRO A 197 -0.16 -9.49 -19.41
CA PRO A 197 0.46 -10.73 -19.85
C PRO A 197 1.57 -11.16 -18.87
N TYR A 198 1.60 -12.44 -18.51
CA TYR A 198 2.60 -13.03 -17.59
C TYR A 198 3.44 -14.14 -18.26
N THR A 199 3.09 -14.55 -19.47
CA THR A 199 3.85 -15.48 -20.29
C THR A 199 4.81 -14.70 -21.16
N SER A 200 6.11 -14.97 -21.04
CA SER A 200 7.07 -14.69 -22.09
C SER A 200 6.65 -15.52 -23.30
N THR A 201 6.13 -14.88 -24.35
CA THR A 201 6.10 -15.49 -25.68
C THR A 201 7.54 -15.77 -26.07
N GLU A 202 7.87 -17.06 -26.11
CA GLU A 202 9.03 -17.74 -26.72
C GLU A 202 10.39 -17.02 -26.70
#